data_AF-A0A8I0HBZ4-F1
#
_entry.id   AF-A0A8I0HBZ4-F1
#
_cell.length_a   1.000
_cell.length_b   1.000
_cell.length_c   1.000
_cell.angle_alpha   90.00
_cell.angle_beta   90.00
_cell.angle_gamma   90.00
#
_symmetry.space_group_name_H-M   'P 1'
#
loop_
_entity.id
_entity.type
_entity.pdbx_description
1 polymer ?
#
loop_
_entity_poly.entity_id
_entity_poly.type
_entity_poly.pdbx_seq_one_letter_code
_entity_poly.pdbx_strand_id
1 'polypeptide(L)'
;VRLMMHHETSGSTRNYERHLPAAYKLMNDLGYNSVKSGYVGNIIPRGETHYSQWSNNHYLYAVTEAAKHKIMVNAHEASRPTGLCRTYP
;
A
#
# COMPACT_ATOMS: atom_id res chain seq x y z
N VAL A 1 10.73 -14.50 -15.43
CA VAL A 1 9.97 -13.23 -15.42
C VAL A 1 8.88 -13.34 -14.35
N ARG A 2 8.56 -12.25 -13.64
CA ARG A 2 7.42 -12.19 -12.70
C ARG A 2 6.57 -10.97 -13.06
N LEU A 3 5.26 -11.08 -12.84
CA LEU A 3 4.35 -9.95 -12.98
C LEU A 3 4.39 -9.08 -11.72
N MET A 4 4.25 -7.78 -11.90
CA MET A 4 4.07 -6.81 -10.83
C MET A 4 2.58 -6.46 -10.74
N MET A 5 1.99 -6.60 -9.55
CA MET A 5 0.59 -6.26 -9.31
C MET A 5 0.40 -4.74 -9.32
N HIS A 6 -0.82 -4.27 -9.59
CA HIS A 6 -1.17 -2.86 -9.54
C HIS A 6 -2.41 -2.61 -8.67
N HIS A 7 -2.24 -1.83 -7.61
CA HIS A 7 -3.31 -1.43 -6.69
C HIS A 7 -3.47 0.10 -6.68
N GLU A 8 -4.14 0.66 -7.68
CA GLU A 8 -4.57 2.06 -7.64
C GLU A 8 -5.81 2.18 -6.72
N THR A 9 -5.77 3.12 -5.77
CA THR A 9 -6.83 3.29 -4.77
C THR A 9 -7.74 4.48 -5.05
N SER A 10 -7.33 5.38 -5.95
CA SER A 10 -8.01 6.66 -6.22
C SER A 10 -8.27 7.47 -4.95
N GLY A 11 -7.29 7.47 -4.02
CA GLY A 11 -7.35 8.16 -2.73
C GLY A 11 -8.23 7.47 -1.67
N SER A 12 -8.90 6.37 -2.00
CA SER A 12 -9.85 5.68 -1.11
C SER A 12 -9.17 4.67 -0.18
N THR A 13 -8.44 5.18 0.81
CA THR A 13 -7.59 4.38 1.71
C THR A 13 -8.39 3.36 2.53
N ARG A 14 -9.54 3.75 3.10
CA ARG A 14 -10.40 2.81 3.86
C ARG A 14 -10.99 1.70 2.99
N ASN A 15 -11.30 1.99 1.72
CA ASN A 15 -11.73 0.94 0.80
C ASN A 15 -10.60 -0.05 0.53
N TYR A 16 -9.39 0.48 0.32
CA TYR A 16 -8.22 -0.35 0.09
C TYR A 16 -7.92 -1.25 1.30
N GLU A 17 -7.91 -0.71 2.53
CA GLU A 17 -7.69 -1.49 3.76
C GLU A 17 -8.67 -2.66 3.91
N ARG A 18 -9.96 -2.46 3.59
CA ARG A 18 -10.97 -3.52 3.67
C ARG A 18 -10.69 -4.69 2.72
N HIS A 19 -10.04 -4.43 1.59
CA HIS A 19 -9.72 -5.45 0.59
C HIS A 19 -8.27 -5.94 0.69
N LEU A 20 -7.40 -5.23 1.42
CA LEU A 20 -5.96 -5.46 1.45
C LEU A 20 -5.58 -6.91 1.80
N PRO A 21 -6.16 -7.56 2.84
CA PRO A 21 -5.81 -8.95 3.16
C PRO A 21 -6.17 -9.92 2.05
N ALA A 22 -7.34 -9.74 1.43
CA ALA A 22 -7.79 -10.58 0.32
C ALA A 22 -6.94 -10.36 -0.94
N ALA A 23 -6.57 -9.10 -1.23
CA ALA A 23 -5.73 -8.74 -2.36
C ALA A 23 -4.32 -9.33 -2.23
N TYR A 24 -3.68 -9.22 -1.06
CA TYR A 24 -2.38 -9.85 -0.81
C TYR A 24 -2.45 -11.37 -0.79
N LYS A 25 -3.52 -11.97 -0.27
CA LYS A 25 -3.73 -13.42 -0.41
C LYS A 25 -3.78 -13.82 -1.89
N LEU A 26 -4.57 -13.12 -2.70
CA LEU A 26 -4.69 -13.38 -4.14
C LEU A 26 -3.34 -13.25 -4.86
N MET A 27 -2.55 -12.23 -4.50
CA MET A 27 -1.19 -12.07 -5.02
C MET A 27 -0.33 -13.30 -4.74
N ASN A 28 -0.32 -13.82 -3.51
CA ASN A 28 0.40 -15.04 -3.18
C ASN A 28 -0.13 -16.25 -3.96
N ASP A 29 -1.44 -16.42 -4.03
CA ASP A 29 -2.09 -17.53 -4.76
C ASP A 29 -1.71 -17.52 -6.25
N LEU A 30 -1.55 -16.34 -6.85
CA LEU A 30 -1.21 -16.14 -8.26
C LEU A 30 0.30 -15.93 -8.52
N GLY A 31 1.14 -15.97 -7.48
CA GLY A 31 2.60 -15.85 -7.61
C GLY A 31 3.14 -14.42 -7.84
N TYR A 32 2.37 -13.38 -7.54
CA TYR A 32 2.84 -11.99 -7.54
C TYR A 32 3.58 -11.69 -6.23
N ASN A 33 4.85 -11.30 -6.34
CA ASN A 33 5.69 -10.97 -5.17
C ASN A 33 6.00 -9.47 -5.05
N SER A 34 5.42 -8.64 -5.90
CA SER A 34 5.59 -7.19 -5.88
C SER A 34 4.30 -6.49 -6.31
N VAL A 35 4.04 -5.33 -5.72
CA VAL A 35 2.90 -4.48 -6.06
C VAL A 35 3.35 -3.03 -6.20
N LYS A 36 2.83 -2.37 -7.24
CA LYS A 36 2.78 -0.92 -7.32
C LYS A 36 1.41 -0.46 -6.80
N SER A 37 1.37 0.29 -5.71
CA SER A 37 0.15 0.97 -5.24
C SER A 37 0.14 2.43 -5.65
N GLY A 38 -1.04 3.05 -5.67
CA GLY A 38 -1.22 4.48 -5.96
C GLY A 38 -2.38 5.11 -5.19
N TYR A 39 -2.28 6.40 -4.93
CA TYR A 39 -3.25 7.18 -4.13
C TYR A 39 -3.66 8.47 -4.84
N VAL A 40 -3.94 8.39 -6.15
CA VAL A 40 -4.31 9.57 -6.95
C VAL A 40 -5.66 10.15 -6.48
N GLY A 41 -5.71 11.47 -6.29
CA GLY A 41 -6.91 12.17 -5.83
C GLY A 41 -6.92 12.44 -4.33
N ASN A 42 -7.86 13.28 -3.88
CA ASN A 42 -7.97 13.66 -2.47
C ASN A 42 -8.28 12.44 -1.58
N ILE A 43 -7.66 12.37 -0.41
CA ILE A 43 -7.82 11.23 0.51
C ILE A 43 -9.29 11.08 0.96
N ILE A 44 -9.76 9.83 0.96
CA ILE A 44 -10.99 9.38 1.58
C ILE A 44 -10.58 8.40 2.70
N PRO A 45 -10.75 8.76 3.98
CA PRO A 45 -11.77 9.66 4.53
C PRO A 45 -11.52 11.16 4.27
N ARG A 46 -12.58 11.85 3.85
CA ARG A 46 -12.52 13.28 3.51
C ARG A 46 -12.09 14.09 4.73
N GLY A 47 -11.18 15.04 4.52
CA GLY A 47 -10.60 15.87 5.58
C GLY A 47 -9.17 15.46 5.92
N GLU A 48 -8.79 14.21 5.65
CA GLU A 48 -7.39 13.79 5.70
C GLU A 48 -6.60 14.30 4.49
N THR A 49 -5.28 14.36 4.65
CA THR A 49 -4.34 14.70 3.57
C THR A 49 -3.36 13.55 3.37
N HIS A 50 -2.68 13.49 2.22
CA HIS A 50 -1.74 12.39 1.92
C HIS A 50 -0.64 12.23 2.96
N TYR A 51 -0.28 13.29 3.68
CA TYR A 51 0.85 13.29 4.61
C TYR A 51 0.44 13.46 6.07
N SER A 52 -0.86 13.37 6.37
CA SER A 52 -1.36 13.41 7.73
C SER A 52 -0.88 12.20 8.53
N GLN A 53 -0.98 12.28 9.86
CA GLN A 53 -0.69 11.15 10.74
C GLN A 53 -1.52 9.91 10.37
N TRP A 54 -2.80 10.11 10.00
CA TRP A 54 -3.68 9.03 9.56
C TRP A 54 -3.15 8.32 8.30
N SER A 55 -2.83 9.07 7.25
CA SER A 55 -2.31 8.52 6.01
C SER A 55 -0.93 7.87 6.19
N ASN A 56 -0.07 8.45 7.04
CA ASN A 56 1.22 7.82 7.40
C ASN A 56 1.04 6.46 8.07
N ASN A 57 0.07 6.34 8.98
CA ASN A 57 -0.28 5.05 9.60
C ASN A 57 -0.80 4.06 8.56
N HIS A 58 -1.65 4.52 7.62
CA HIS A 58 -2.15 3.70 6.52
C HIS A 58 -1.02 3.12 5.65
N TYR A 59 -0.06 3.95 5.21
CA TYR A 59 1.05 3.46 4.37
C TYR A 59 1.92 2.44 5.11
N LEU A 60 2.24 2.70 6.37
CA LEU A 60 3.02 1.77 7.19
C LEU A 60 2.24 0.46 7.44
N TYR A 61 0.93 0.55 7.65
CA TYR A 61 0.06 -0.62 7.72
C TYR A 61 0.13 -1.44 6.43
N ALA A 62 0.02 -0.80 5.26
CA ALA A 62 0.09 -1.50 3.98
C ALA A 62 1.43 -2.21 3.74
N VAL A 63 2.55 -1.61 4.16
CA VAL A 63 3.90 -2.20 4.09
C VAL A 63 4.06 -3.36 5.07
N THR A 64 3.61 -3.19 6.32
CA THR A 64 3.74 -4.22 7.37
C THR A 64 2.86 -5.43 7.10
N GLU A 65 1.65 -5.25 6.54
CA GLU A 65 0.84 -6.37 6.06
C GLU A 65 1.48 -7.06 4.85
N ALA A 66 2.03 -6.30 3.88
CA ALA A 66 2.71 -6.89 2.73
C ALA A 66 3.91 -7.77 3.14
N ALA A 67 4.65 -7.36 4.16
CA ALA A 67 5.79 -8.11 4.70
C ALA A 67 5.38 -9.50 5.22
N LYS A 68 4.20 -9.65 5.85
CA LYS A 68 3.67 -10.96 6.29
C LYS A 68 3.42 -11.90 5.12
N HIS A 69 3.13 -11.34 3.95
CA HIS A 69 2.89 -12.06 2.70
C HIS A 69 4.14 -12.22 1.83
N LYS A 70 5.30 -11.67 2.26
CA LYS A 70 6.55 -11.60 1.48
C LYS A 70 6.38 -10.85 0.14
N ILE A 71 5.59 -9.77 0.16
CA ILE A 71 5.34 -8.90 -0.98
C ILE A 71 6.15 -7.61 -0.85
N MET A 72 6.85 -7.21 -1.92
CA MET A 72 7.50 -5.89 -2.01
C MET A 72 6.51 -4.82 -2.45
N VAL A 73 6.64 -3.60 -1.91
CA VAL A 73 5.71 -2.48 -2.17
C VAL A 73 6.43 -1.30 -2.80
N ASN A 74 5.88 -0.80 -3.90
CA ASN A 74 6.21 0.50 -4.49
C ASN A 74 4.96 1.39 -4.42
N ALA A 75 4.94 2.35 -3.49
CA ALA A 75 3.77 3.21 -3.26
C ALA A 75 3.94 4.59 -3.89
N HIS A 76 3.22 4.85 -4.99
CA HIS A 76 3.08 6.18 -5.58
C HIS A 76 2.13 7.05 -4.74
N GLU A 77 2.31 8.38 -4.77
CA GLU A 77 1.55 9.40 -4.02
C GLU A 77 1.57 9.29 -2.48
N ALA A 78 2.23 8.27 -1.92
CA ALA A 78 2.43 8.16 -0.48
C ALA A 78 3.37 9.26 0.05
N SER A 79 3.46 9.38 1.37
CA SER A 79 4.44 10.25 2.01
C SER A 79 5.86 9.92 1.54
N ARG A 80 6.65 10.98 1.27
CA ARG A 80 8.05 10.82 0.90
C ARG A 80 8.80 9.95 1.93
N PRO A 81 9.76 9.11 1.51
CA PRO A 81 10.46 8.23 2.44
C PRO A 81 11.31 9.03 3.44
N THR A 82 11.45 8.46 4.64
CA THR A 82 12.29 8.97 5.74
C THR A 82 13.24 7.91 6.30
N GLY A 83 13.50 6.84 5.53
CA GLY A 83 14.43 5.77 5.91
C GLY A 83 13.78 4.54 6.55
N LEU A 84 12.44 4.45 6.58
CA LEU A 84 11.73 3.26 7.07
C LEU A 84 12.06 1.98 6.30
N CYS A 85 12.60 2.06 5.08
CA CYS A 85 13.14 0.91 4.35
C CYS A 85 14.29 0.21 5.11
N ARG A 86 14.98 0.89 6.04
CA ARG A 86 15.95 0.24 6.94
C ARG A 86 15.26 -0.72 7.91
N THR A 87 14.04 -0.40 8.35
CA THR A 87 13.26 -1.19 9.30
C THR A 87 12.38 -2.23 8.59
N TYR A 88 11.82 -1.86 7.44
CA TYR A 88 10.96 -2.68 6.59
C TYR A 88 11.55 -2.71 5.17
N PRO A 89 12.57 -3.54 4.92
CA PRO A 89 13.23 -3.64 3.62
C PRO A 89 12.36 -4.28 2.54
#